data_AF-A0A7R9G0Q7-F1
#
_entry.id   AF-A0A7R9G0Q7-F1
#
_cell.length_a   1.000
_cell.length_b   1.000
_cell.length_c   1.000
_cell.angle_alpha   90.00
_cell.angle_beta   90.00
_cell.angle_gamma   90.00
#
_symmetry.space_group_name_H-M   'P 1'
#
loop_
_entity.id
_entity.type
_entity.pdbx_description
1 polymer ?
#
loop_
_entity_poly.entity_id
_entity_poly.type
_entity_poly.pdbx_seq_one_letter_code
_entity_poly.pdbx_strand_id
1 'polypeptide(L)'
;MCARLTGLDTATEWLLFASVLWSCHILAEQQTIALLMVIKSSFTAAVTSVYITIIYLVLGSGNLRAIHGLSEWLLYLTYATQTRYAGAFLNQQVFDNGRIHGLPYDATLNCSSVIQTQESLSASSTFVCRYADGLAYLKERYNRDGDDTFTEILDNNLNIGVTFAFSVGLLTLDCFLYLVPLPAFVKAKFRE
;
A
#
# COMPACT_ATOMS: atom_id res chain seq x y z
N MET A 1 -14.20 -17.51 10.25
CA MET A 1 -14.67 -16.21 10.81
C MET A 1 -14.02 -15.03 10.10
N CYS A 2 -12.71 -15.03 9.80
CA CYS A 2 -12.06 -13.96 9.01
C CYS A 2 -12.59 -13.80 7.57
N ALA A 3 -12.95 -14.89 6.87
CA ALA A 3 -13.48 -14.85 5.50
C ALA A 3 -14.72 -13.96 5.32
N ARG A 4 -15.65 -13.95 6.29
CA ARG A 4 -16.86 -13.13 6.19
C ARG A 4 -16.62 -11.64 6.41
N LEU A 5 -15.52 -11.25 7.07
CA LEU A 5 -15.21 -9.86 7.41
C LEU A 5 -14.43 -9.15 6.31
N THR A 6 -13.58 -9.87 5.57
CA THR A 6 -12.81 -9.31 4.44
C THR A 6 -13.56 -9.36 3.12
N GLY A 7 -14.62 -10.17 3.03
CA GLY A 7 -15.38 -10.39 1.80
C GLY A 7 -14.65 -11.25 0.75
N LEU A 8 -13.43 -11.72 1.05
CA LEU A 8 -12.66 -12.62 0.20
C LEU A 8 -13.26 -14.03 0.33
N ASP A 9 -14.03 -14.43 -0.68
CA ASP A 9 -14.81 -15.67 -0.65
C ASP A 9 -14.07 -16.82 -1.36
N THR A 10 -13.13 -16.53 -2.28
CA THR A 10 -12.35 -17.54 -2.99
C THR A 10 -10.98 -17.81 -2.35
N ALA A 11 -10.50 -19.05 -2.43
CA ALA A 11 -9.17 -19.41 -1.91
C ALA A 11 -8.04 -18.67 -2.67
N THR A 12 -8.25 -18.38 -3.96
CA THR A 12 -7.31 -17.63 -4.79
C THR A 12 -7.16 -16.18 -4.32
N GLU A 13 -8.26 -15.50 -4.00
CA GLU A 13 -8.22 -14.15 -3.42
C GLU A 13 -7.45 -14.10 -2.10
N TRP A 14 -7.68 -15.09 -1.23
CA TRP A 14 -6.94 -15.23 0.03
C TRP A 14 -5.46 -15.44 -0.18
N LEU A 15 -5.09 -16.30 -1.13
CA LEU A 15 -3.68 -16.55 -1.46
C LEU A 15 -3.02 -15.30 -2.04
N LEU A 16 -3.70 -14.58 -2.94
CA LEU A 16 -3.17 -13.34 -3.51
C LEU A 16 -3.00 -12.26 -2.45
N PHE A 17 -4.01 -12.06 -1.59
CA PHE A 17 -3.94 -11.15 -0.44
C PHE A 17 -2.75 -11.48 0.48
N ALA A 18 -2.61 -12.75 0.88
CA ALA A 18 -1.49 -13.20 1.70
C ALA A 18 -0.15 -13.05 0.99
N SER A 19 -0.09 -13.29 -0.32
CA SER A 19 1.13 -13.19 -1.13
C SER A 19 1.65 -11.76 -1.22
N VAL A 20 0.76 -10.77 -1.33
CA VAL A 20 1.14 -9.34 -1.34
C VAL A 20 1.69 -8.92 0.03
N LEU A 21 1.05 -9.33 1.13
CA LEU A 21 1.57 -9.08 2.48
C LEU A 21 2.94 -9.74 2.70
N TRP A 22 3.10 -10.97 2.21
CA TRP A 22 4.37 -11.69 2.26
C TRP A 22 5.46 -10.98 1.46
N SER A 23 5.12 -10.44 0.29
CA SER A 23 6.05 -9.62 -0.51
C SER A 23 6.48 -8.36 0.24
N CYS A 24 5.55 -7.63 0.88
CA CYS A 24 5.89 -6.48 1.74
C CYS A 24 6.81 -6.87 2.90
N HIS A 25 6.60 -8.04 3.49
CA HIS A 25 7.46 -8.56 4.55
C HIS A 25 8.88 -8.84 4.05
N ILE A 26 9.02 -9.55 2.92
CA ILE A 26 10.32 -9.80 2.29
C ILE A 26 11.04 -8.49 1.97
N LEU A 27 10.35 -7.50 1.39
CA LEU A 27 10.97 -6.22 1.08
C LEU A 27 11.54 -5.55 2.33
N ALA A 28 10.79 -5.55 3.45
CA ALA A 28 11.25 -4.97 4.71
C ALA A 28 12.46 -5.72 5.29
N GLU A 29 12.52 -7.04 5.14
CA GLU A 29 13.69 -7.83 5.51
C GLU A 29 14.91 -7.47 4.66
N GLN A 30 14.77 -7.49 3.34
CA GLN A 30 15.87 -7.14 2.41
C GLN A 30 16.36 -5.71 2.65
N GLN A 31 15.45 -4.73 2.82
CA GLN A 31 15.81 -3.35 3.16
C GLN A 31 16.65 -3.27 4.45
N THR A 32 16.30 -4.07 5.45
CA THR A 32 17.03 -4.10 6.72
C THR A 32 18.40 -4.76 6.58
N ILE A 33 18.51 -5.83 5.78
CA ILE A 33 19.78 -6.48 5.44
C ILE A 33 20.71 -5.50 4.70
N ALA A 34 20.18 -4.81 3.68
CA ALA A 34 20.89 -3.76 2.95
C ALA A 34 21.50 -2.71 3.89
N LEU A 35 20.70 -2.22 4.84
CA LEU A 35 21.13 -1.20 5.80
C LEU A 35 22.14 -1.74 6.82
N LEU A 36 22.00 -3.00 7.26
CA LEU A 36 22.96 -3.65 8.16
C LEU A 36 24.33 -3.86 7.50
N MET A 37 24.41 -3.97 6.17
CA MET A 37 25.68 -4.03 5.45
C MET A 37 26.42 -2.68 5.44
N VAL A 38 25.70 -1.56 5.52
CA VAL A 38 26.28 -0.20 5.45
C VAL A 38 26.49 0.40 6.84
N ILE A 39 25.56 0.18 7.77
CA ILE A 39 25.53 0.81 9.10
C ILE A 39 26.16 -0.13 10.13
N LYS A 40 27.17 0.36 10.85
CA LYS A 40 27.90 -0.44 11.87
C LYS A 40 27.03 -0.88 13.05
N SER A 41 26.09 -0.02 13.47
CA SER A 41 25.22 -0.29 14.64
C SER A 41 23.91 -0.91 14.20
N SER A 42 23.62 -2.12 14.69
CA SER A 42 22.38 -2.85 14.37
C SER A 42 21.14 -2.10 14.81
N PHE A 43 21.18 -1.42 15.96
CA PHE A 43 20.07 -0.59 16.45
C PHE A 43 19.77 0.58 15.51
N THR A 44 20.82 1.30 15.08
CA THR A 44 20.65 2.44 14.17
C THR A 44 20.11 1.99 12.82
N ALA A 45 20.61 0.86 12.29
CA ALA A 45 20.10 0.29 11.03
C ALA A 45 18.61 -0.06 11.11
N ALA A 46 18.18 -0.72 12.18
CA ALA A 46 16.78 -1.08 12.39
C ALA A 46 15.88 0.17 12.48
N VAL A 47 16.29 1.18 13.26
CA VAL A 47 15.54 2.43 13.40
C VAL A 47 15.43 3.15 12.06
N THR A 48 16.53 3.26 11.30
CA THR A 48 16.52 3.86 9.96
C THR A 48 15.59 3.10 9.01
N SER A 49 15.62 1.76 9.02
CA SER A 49 14.72 0.93 8.20
C SER A 49 13.24 1.21 8.52
N VAL A 50 12.89 1.25 9.80
CA VAL A 50 11.52 1.56 10.24
C VAL A 50 11.08 2.95 9.77
N TYR A 51 11.91 3.98 9.90
CA TYR A 51 11.58 5.33 9.43
C TYR A 51 11.34 5.38 7.93
N ILE A 52 12.20 4.72 7.14
CA ILE A 52 12.06 4.64 5.68
C ILE A 52 10.72 3.99 5.31
N THR A 53 10.39 2.85 5.93
CA THR A 53 9.13 2.14 5.68
C THR A 53 7.91 2.97 6.07
N ILE A 54 7.95 3.70 7.19
CA ILE A 54 6.87 4.60 7.60
C ILE A 54 6.65 5.69 6.55
N ILE A 55 7.72 6.32 6.05
CA ILE A 55 7.61 7.36 5.02
C ILE A 55 6.99 6.79 3.75
N TYR A 56 7.42 5.62 3.29
CA TYR A 56 6.83 4.94 2.13
C TYR A 56 5.35 4.60 2.35
N LEU A 57 4.98 4.18 3.55
CA LEU A 57 3.60 3.85 3.87
C LEU A 57 2.72 5.11 3.89
N VAL A 58 3.19 6.20 4.49
CA VAL A 58 2.45 7.47 4.56
C VAL A 58 2.25 8.09 3.18
N LEU A 59 3.29 8.07 2.34
CA LEU A 59 3.26 8.71 1.02
C LEU A 59 2.63 7.84 -0.06
N GLY A 60 2.98 6.55 -0.10
CA GLY A 60 2.65 5.65 -1.20
C GLY A 60 1.31 4.94 -1.06
N SER A 61 0.92 4.53 0.16
CA SER A 61 -0.20 3.58 0.34
C SER A 61 -1.59 4.06 -0.06
N GLY A 62 -1.77 5.37 -0.31
CA GLY A 62 -3.07 5.98 -0.56
C GLY A 62 -4.00 5.99 0.67
N ASN A 63 -3.58 5.44 1.82
CA ASN A 63 -4.44 5.26 2.98
C ASN A 63 -4.49 6.47 3.93
N LEU A 64 -3.33 7.06 4.20
CA LEU A 64 -3.19 8.21 5.11
C LEU A 64 -3.39 9.54 4.37
N ARG A 65 -3.01 9.58 3.09
CA ARG A 65 -3.22 10.72 2.20
C ARG A 65 -3.70 10.20 0.85
N ALA A 66 -4.78 10.77 0.34
CA ALA A 66 -5.29 10.43 -0.98
C ALA A 66 -4.29 10.85 -2.07
N ILE A 67 -4.06 9.97 -3.04
CA ILE A 67 -3.09 10.16 -4.13
C ILE A 67 -3.54 11.31 -5.04
N HIS A 68 -4.85 11.56 -5.16
CA HIS A 68 -5.37 12.69 -5.92
C HIS A 68 -4.88 14.05 -5.37
N GLY A 69 -4.71 14.17 -4.05
CA GLY A 69 -4.34 15.41 -3.36
C GLY A 69 -2.84 15.60 -3.17
N LEU A 70 -2.01 14.78 -3.83
CA LEU A 70 -0.55 14.96 -3.87
C LEU A 70 -0.16 15.93 -4.98
N SER A 71 0.88 16.72 -4.71
CA SER A 71 1.58 17.48 -5.76
C SER A 71 2.30 16.54 -6.72
N GLU A 72 2.48 16.95 -7.98
CA GLU A 72 3.04 16.10 -9.04
C GLU A 72 4.41 15.51 -8.71
N TRP A 73 5.32 16.29 -8.13
CA TRP A 73 6.64 15.79 -7.74
C TRP A 73 6.55 14.63 -6.72
N LEU A 74 5.60 14.74 -5.78
CA LEU A 74 5.41 13.76 -4.72
C LEU A 74 4.73 12.52 -5.27
N LEU A 75 3.82 12.71 -6.24
CA LEU A 75 3.21 11.63 -7.01
C LEU A 75 4.29 10.80 -7.72
N TYR A 76 5.26 11.43 -8.39
CA TYR A 76 6.35 10.70 -9.05
C TYR A 76 7.15 9.84 -8.07
N LEU A 77 7.40 10.33 -6.86
CA LEU A 77 8.08 9.54 -5.83
C LEU A 77 7.27 8.32 -5.39
N THR A 78 5.94 8.40 -5.36
CA THR A 78 5.11 7.24 -4.98
C THR A 78 5.24 6.08 -5.97
N TYR A 79 5.51 6.33 -7.26
CA TYR A 79 5.75 5.26 -8.24
C TYR A 79 7.02 4.46 -7.95
N ALA A 80 7.98 5.04 -7.24
CA ALA A 80 9.20 4.38 -6.81
C ALA A 80 9.04 3.58 -5.50
N THR A 81 7.82 3.52 -4.94
CA THR A 81 7.55 2.82 -3.68
C THR A 81 6.66 1.62 -3.90
N GLN A 82 7.06 0.47 -3.36
CA GLN A 82 6.26 -0.76 -3.39
C GLN A 82 4.89 -0.58 -2.70
N THR A 83 4.84 0.24 -1.65
CA THR A 83 3.63 0.51 -0.84
C THR A 83 2.48 1.10 -1.65
N ARG A 84 2.77 1.81 -2.76
CA ARG A 84 1.74 2.29 -3.69
C ARG A 84 0.97 1.16 -4.34
N TYR A 85 1.70 0.23 -4.96
CA TYR A 85 1.11 -0.90 -5.70
C TYR A 85 0.45 -1.89 -4.74
N ALA A 86 1.11 -2.20 -3.62
CA ALA A 86 0.54 -3.05 -2.58
C ALA A 86 -0.72 -2.44 -1.96
N GLY A 87 -0.70 -1.13 -1.68
CA GLY A 87 -1.85 -0.40 -1.13
C GLY A 87 -3.03 -0.35 -2.09
N ALA A 88 -2.79 -0.09 -3.38
CA ALA A 88 -3.83 -0.11 -4.40
C ALA A 88 -4.48 -1.50 -4.54
N PHE A 89 -3.67 -2.56 -4.67
CA PHE A 89 -4.17 -3.94 -4.76
C PHE A 89 -5.00 -4.33 -3.52
N LEU A 90 -4.48 -4.12 -2.32
CA LEU A 90 -5.18 -4.51 -1.09
C LEU A 90 -6.48 -3.73 -0.89
N ASN A 91 -6.48 -2.43 -1.19
CA ASN A 91 -7.69 -1.61 -1.09
C ASN A 91 -8.74 -2.04 -2.12
N GLN A 92 -8.33 -2.32 -3.35
CA GLN A 92 -9.24 -2.80 -4.38
C GLN A 92 -9.85 -4.14 -4.01
N GLN A 93 -9.04 -5.12 -3.58
CA GLN A 93 -9.55 -6.44 -3.17
C GLN A 93 -10.60 -6.39 -2.05
N VAL A 94 -10.50 -5.40 -1.15
CA VAL A 94 -11.44 -5.25 -0.03
C VAL A 94 -12.66 -4.39 -0.40
N PHE A 95 -12.45 -3.27 -1.11
CA PHE A 95 -13.49 -2.26 -1.35
C PHE A 95 -14.18 -2.36 -2.71
N ASP A 96 -13.58 -3.03 -3.69
CA ASP A 96 -14.18 -3.38 -4.99
C ASP A 96 -14.92 -4.72 -4.94
N ASN A 97 -15.46 -5.05 -3.77
CA ASN A 97 -16.25 -6.24 -3.57
C ASN A 97 -17.72 -5.87 -3.78
N GLY A 98 -18.41 -6.58 -4.67
CA GLY A 98 -19.83 -6.41 -5.04
C GLY A 98 -20.81 -6.18 -3.88
N ARG A 99 -20.41 -6.56 -2.65
CA ARG A 99 -21.14 -6.42 -1.39
C ARG A 99 -21.19 -4.99 -0.84
N ILE A 100 -20.26 -4.13 -1.22
CA ILE A 100 -20.13 -2.73 -0.75
C ILE A 100 -20.65 -1.75 -1.81
N HIS A 101 -21.34 -2.24 -2.86
CA HIS A 101 -21.95 -1.39 -3.89
C HIS A 101 -23.40 -1.07 -3.54
N GLY A 102 -23.72 0.22 -3.42
CA GLY A 102 -25.10 0.68 -3.21
C GLY A 102 -25.74 0.07 -1.96
N LEU A 103 -25.01 0.07 -0.84
CA LEU A 103 -25.42 -0.58 0.41
C LEU A 103 -26.80 -0.07 0.87
N PRO A 104 -27.85 -0.91 0.90
CA PRO A 104 -29.12 -0.55 1.51
C PRO A 104 -28.94 -0.33 3.01
N TYR A 105 -29.83 0.46 3.62
CA TYR A 105 -29.80 0.70 5.06
C TYR A 105 -29.87 -0.62 5.86
N ASP A 106 -28.84 -0.87 6.67
CA ASP A 106 -28.72 -1.99 7.60
C ASP A 106 -28.28 -1.46 8.97
N ALA A 107 -29.06 -1.72 10.02
CA ALA A 107 -28.77 -1.25 11.38
C ALA A 107 -27.44 -1.76 11.97
N THR A 108 -26.83 -2.77 11.35
CA THR A 108 -25.56 -3.38 11.81
C THR A 108 -24.34 -3.01 10.97
N LEU A 109 -24.53 -2.60 9.70
CA LEU A 109 -23.46 -2.35 8.73
C LEU A 109 -23.51 -0.95 8.10
N ASN A 110 -24.58 -0.19 8.30
CA ASN A 110 -24.86 1.05 7.59
C ASN A 110 -25.14 2.22 8.55
N CYS A 111 -24.49 3.38 8.35
CA CYS A 111 -24.77 4.60 9.11
C CYS A 111 -26.00 5.39 8.61
N SER A 112 -26.87 4.85 7.76
CA SER A 112 -27.76 5.70 6.96
C SER A 112 -29.01 6.26 7.68
N SER A 113 -30.10 5.59 8.01
CA SER A 113 -31.43 6.23 8.26
C SER A 113 -32.02 7.02 7.06
N VAL A 114 -31.20 7.58 6.16
CA VAL A 114 -31.58 8.23 4.89
C VAL A 114 -30.59 7.85 3.80
N ILE A 115 -31.05 7.28 2.68
CA ILE A 115 -30.22 6.91 1.52
C ILE A 115 -29.54 8.19 1.02
N GLN A 116 -28.23 8.32 1.24
CA GLN A 116 -27.46 9.49 0.83
C GLN A 116 -26.75 9.21 -0.50
N THR A 117 -27.23 9.82 -1.57
CA THR A 117 -26.47 10.00 -2.81
C THR A 117 -25.53 11.20 -2.65
N GLN A 118 -24.44 11.25 -3.42
CA GLN A 118 -23.42 12.32 -3.34
C GLN A 118 -24.00 13.73 -3.54
N GLU A 119 -25.16 13.86 -4.19
CA GLU A 119 -25.92 15.11 -4.36
C GLU A 119 -26.68 15.56 -3.09
N SER A 120 -27.01 14.62 -2.19
CA SER A 120 -27.75 14.88 -0.95
C SER A 120 -26.87 15.29 0.25
N LEU A 121 -25.54 15.41 0.06
CA LEU A 121 -24.60 15.95 1.06
C LEU A 121 -24.70 17.48 1.22
N SER A 122 -25.64 18.09 0.52
CA SER A 122 -25.92 19.52 0.54
C SER A 122 -26.87 19.83 1.70
N ALA A 123 -26.31 20.38 2.78
CA ALA A 123 -26.99 20.98 3.92
C ALA A 123 -27.62 20.01 4.95
N SER A 124 -26.95 19.92 6.12
CA SER A 124 -27.52 19.49 7.40
C SER A 124 -27.78 17.98 7.58
N SER A 125 -26.75 17.21 7.91
CA SER A 125 -26.95 15.99 8.71
C SER A 125 -25.72 15.60 9.56
N THR A 126 -26.01 15.23 10.79
CA THR A 126 -25.17 14.74 11.89
C THR A 126 -24.40 13.45 11.55
N PHE A 127 -23.07 13.41 11.73
CA PHE A 127 -22.24 12.19 11.82
C PHE A 127 -22.71 10.97 10.97
N VAL A 128 -22.93 11.15 9.67
CA VAL A 128 -23.31 10.05 8.75
C VAL A 128 -22.08 9.57 7.96
N CYS A 129 -22.11 8.30 7.53
CA CYS A 129 -21.12 7.62 6.69
C CYS A 129 -20.69 8.51 5.50
N ARG A 130 -19.37 8.76 5.35
CA ARG A 130 -18.79 9.65 4.31
C ARG A 130 -18.94 9.13 2.88
N TYR A 131 -19.05 7.82 2.69
CA TYR A 131 -19.06 7.15 1.39
C TYR A 131 -20.32 6.31 1.21
N ALA A 132 -20.94 6.39 0.02
CA ALA A 132 -22.13 5.61 -0.33
C ALA A 132 -21.79 4.15 -0.69
N ASP A 133 -20.60 3.92 -1.24
CA ASP A 133 -20.08 2.62 -1.65
C ASP A 133 -18.54 2.57 -1.58
N GLY A 134 -17.99 1.35 -1.70
CA GLY A 134 -16.55 1.13 -1.73
C GLY A 134 -15.86 1.76 -2.96
N LEU A 135 -16.58 1.87 -4.07
CA LEU A 135 -16.07 2.48 -5.29
C LEU A 135 -15.94 4.01 -5.16
N ALA A 136 -16.87 4.72 -4.51
CA ALA A 136 -16.71 6.14 -4.21
C ALA A 136 -15.51 6.39 -3.28
N TYR A 137 -15.26 5.49 -2.34
CA TYR A 137 -14.05 5.53 -1.51
C TYR A 137 -12.77 5.39 -2.34
N LEU A 138 -12.69 4.38 -3.21
CA LEU A 138 -11.54 4.17 -4.08
C LEU A 138 -11.33 5.33 -5.05
N LYS A 139 -12.42 5.88 -5.61
CA LYS A 139 -12.37 7.01 -6.53
C LYS A 139 -11.83 8.26 -5.85
N GLU A 140 -12.28 8.62 -4.64
CA GLU A 140 -11.69 9.76 -3.92
C GLU A 140 -10.20 9.53 -3.61
N ARG A 141 -9.76 8.30 -3.38
CA ARG A 141 -8.38 7.99 -2.96
C ARG A 141 -7.40 7.96 -4.13
N TYR A 142 -7.78 7.37 -5.26
CA TYR A 142 -6.87 7.02 -6.35
C TYR A 142 -7.15 7.74 -7.68
N ASN A 143 -8.30 8.39 -7.86
CA ASN A 143 -8.61 9.12 -9.10
C ASN A 143 -7.98 10.51 -9.07
N ARG A 144 -7.11 10.84 -10.04
CA ARG A 144 -6.48 12.16 -10.13
C ARG A 144 -6.87 12.96 -11.37
N ASP A 145 -6.98 12.33 -12.53
CA ASP A 145 -7.15 13.05 -13.82
C ASP A 145 -8.30 12.50 -14.70
N GLY A 146 -9.18 11.65 -14.17
CA GLY A 146 -10.30 11.04 -14.90
C GLY A 146 -10.37 9.52 -14.73
N ASP A 147 -11.42 8.91 -15.29
CA ASP A 147 -11.70 7.47 -15.11
C ASP A 147 -10.59 6.57 -15.71
N ASP A 148 -9.93 6.98 -16.79
CA ASP A 148 -8.89 6.17 -17.45
C ASP A 148 -7.70 5.94 -16.50
N THR A 149 -7.17 6.99 -15.88
CA THR A 149 -6.07 6.91 -14.91
C THR A 149 -6.45 6.12 -13.65
N PHE A 150 -7.73 6.18 -13.25
CA PHE A 150 -8.23 5.39 -12.13
C PHE A 150 -8.14 3.88 -12.41
N THR A 151 -8.55 3.45 -13.61
CA THR A 151 -8.48 2.03 -13.99
C THR A 151 -7.05 1.51 -14.11
N GLU A 152 -6.12 2.34 -14.59
CA GLU A 152 -4.70 1.99 -14.68
C GLU A 152 -4.05 1.85 -13.29
N ILE A 153 -4.33 2.78 -12.37
CA ILE A 153 -3.79 2.73 -11.00
C ILE A 153 -4.33 1.51 -10.22
N LEU A 154 -5.56 1.07 -10.51
CA LEU A 154 -6.21 -0.11 -9.93
C LEU A 154 -6.09 -1.36 -10.83
N ASP A 155 -5.08 -1.47 -11.69
CA ASP A 155 -4.83 -2.73 -12.39
C ASP A 155 -4.23 -3.76 -11.40
N ASN A 156 -5.05 -4.74 -11.02
CA ASN A 156 -4.66 -5.81 -10.11
C ASN A 156 -3.43 -6.60 -10.58
N ASN A 157 -3.32 -6.90 -11.88
CA ASN A 157 -2.24 -7.72 -12.43
C ASN A 157 -0.92 -6.95 -12.45
N LEU A 158 -0.97 -5.67 -12.81
CA LEU A 158 0.20 -4.79 -12.76
C LEU A 158 0.63 -4.58 -11.31
N ASN A 159 -0.30 -4.25 -10.43
CA ASN A 159 0.00 -3.95 -9.03
C ASN A 159 0.64 -5.13 -8.30
N ILE A 160 0.13 -6.36 -8.47
CA ILE A 160 0.74 -7.55 -7.86
C ILE A 160 2.12 -7.82 -8.47
N GLY A 161 2.25 -7.76 -9.79
CA GLY A 161 3.51 -8.00 -10.49
C GLY A 161 4.61 -7.04 -10.05
N VAL A 162 4.31 -5.75 -9.99
CA VAL A 162 5.26 -4.71 -9.57
C VAL A 162 5.63 -4.85 -8.09
N THR A 163 4.67 -5.20 -7.21
CA THR A 163 4.91 -5.44 -5.79
C THR A 163 5.98 -6.52 -5.56
N PHE A 164 5.88 -7.63 -6.29
CA PHE A 164 6.90 -8.69 -6.28
C PHE A 164 8.21 -8.24 -6.93
N ALA A 165 8.15 -7.48 -8.04
CA ALA A 165 9.34 -6.98 -8.72
C ALA A 165 10.22 -6.11 -7.79
N PHE A 166 9.63 -5.27 -6.94
CA PHE A 166 10.39 -4.52 -5.93
C PHE A 166 11.10 -5.43 -4.94
N SER A 167 10.43 -6.46 -4.45
CA SER A 167 10.99 -7.38 -3.46
C SER A 167 12.15 -8.19 -4.05
N VAL A 168 11.97 -8.73 -5.26
CA VAL A 168 13.02 -9.46 -5.99
C VAL A 168 14.16 -8.54 -6.42
N GLY A 169 13.84 -7.31 -6.82
CA GLY A 169 14.82 -6.30 -7.20
C GLY A 169 15.74 -5.93 -6.03
N LEU A 170 15.18 -5.75 -4.83
CA LEU A 170 15.98 -5.46 -3.64
C LEU A 170 16.82 -6.66 -3.20
N LEU A 171 16.27 -7.87 -3.25
CA LEU A 171 17.03 -9.11 -3.02
C LEU A 171 18.24 -9.23 -3.98
N THR A 172 18.02 -8.91 -5.26
CA THR A 172 19.07 -8.92 -6.28
C THR A 172 20.13 -7.86 -5.98
N LEU A 173 19.70 -6.66 -5.57
CA LEU A 173 20.59 -5.59 -5.14
C LEU A 173 21.43 -6.03 -3.94
N ASP A 174 20.84 -6.68 -2.94
CA ASP A 174 21.56 -7.17 -1.77
C ASP A 174 22.61 -8.22 -2.13
N CYS A 175 22.30 -9.10 -3.09
CA CYS A 175 23.28 -10.04 -3.64
C CYS A 175 24.47 -9.30 -4.26
N PHE A 176 24.23 -8.23 -5.02
CA PHE A 176 25.31 -7.39 -5.56
C PHE A 176 26.09 -6.67 -4.46
N LEU A 177 25.42 -6.08 -3.47
CA LEU A 177 26.08 -5.42 -2.33
C LEU A 177 26.97 -6.39 -1.55
N TYR A 178 26.54 -7.64 -1.40
CA TYR A 178 27.31 -8.68 -0.73
C TYR A 178 28.55 -9.11 -1.55
N LEU A 179 28.44 -9.14 -2.88
CA LEU A 179 29.55 -9.50 -3.77
C LEU A 179 30.58 -8.37 -3.94
N VAL A 180 30.20 -7.11 -3.76
CA VAL A 180 31.13 -5.99 -3.78
C VAL A 180 32.09 -6.15 -2.59
N PRO A 181 33.41 -6.29 -2.82
CA PRO A 181 34.36 -6.48 -1.75
C PRO A 181 34.26 -5.28 -0.79
N LEU A 182 34.03 -5.59 0.49
CA LEU A 182 33.93 -4.59 1.57
C LEU A 182 34.98 -3.50 1.35
N PRO A 183 34.55 -2.24 1.17
CA PRO A 183 35.47 -1.16 0.89
C PRO A 183 36.54 -1.10 1.99
N ALA A 184 37.78 -0.82 1.59
CA ALA A 184 38.98 -1.03 2.41
C ALA A 184 38.92 -0.36 3.80
N PHE A 185 38.09 0.66 3.99
CA PHE A 185 37.84 1.29 5.29
C PHE A 185 37.20 0.35 6.33
N VAL A 186 36.40 -0.64 5.91
CA VAL A 186 35.86 -1.68 6.80
C VAL A 186 36.94 -2.70 7.14
N LYS A 187 37.75 -3.11 6.15
CA LYS A 187 38.88 -4.04 6.36
C LYS A 187 39.97 -3.45 7.26
N ALA A 188 40.27 -2.15 7.13
CA ALA A 188 41.24 -1.46 7.97
C ALA A 188 40.81 -1.41 9.45
N LYS A 189 39.50 -1.37 9.71
CA LYS A 189 38.92 -1.24 11.05
C LYS A 189 38.83 -2.55 11.86
N PHE A 190 38.98 -3.71 11.23
CA PHE A 190 39.10 -5.00 11.93
C PHE A 190 40.56 -5.42 12.16
N ARG A 191 41.51 -4.54 11.80
CA ARG A 191 42.95 -4.75 11.98
C ARG A 191 43.55 -3.90 13.10
N GLU A 192 42.75 -3.02 13.71
CA GLU A 192 43.04 -2.25 14.94
C GLU A 192 42.09 -2.70 16.06
#